data_AF-A0A5B8UD17-F1
#
_entry.id   AF-A0A5B8UD17-F1
#
_cell.length_a   1.000
_cell.length_b   1.000
_cell.length_c   1.000
_cell.angle_alpha   90.00
_cell.angle_beta   90.00
_cell.angle_gamma   90.00
#
_symmetry.space_group_name_H-M   'P 1'
#
loop_
_entity.id
_entity.type
_entity.pdbx_description
1 polymer ?
#
loop_
_entity_poly.entity_id
_entity_poly.type
_entity_poly.pdbx_seq_one_letter_code
_entity_poly.pdbx_strand_id
1 'polypeptide(L)'
;MPAIRRAPVDRTAADHGWAGFAVAVPDFDETLGRLRAAGATITEPLRHDGLRRVAFRDPDLALVVEILEEGAATPGGIRPRHYPLAPAIVSVTLSVGDLERARASLAGVVGLVPVERELHTPALEHRRGLDDVRREAFGFAPQPALLRPAAWPAPAVPPGGAPHRSAA
;
A
#
# COMPACT_ATOMS: atom_id res chain seq x y z
N MET A 1 -2.86 20.92 14.60
CA MET A 1 -3.59 19.84 13.90
C MET A 1 -3.91 18.74 14.90
N PRO A 2 -5.08 18.09 14.81
CA PRO A 2 -5.38 16.94 15.65
C PRO A 2 -4.32 15.85 15.44
N ALA A 3 -3.95 15.15 16.51
CA ALA A 3 -2.99 14.05 16.43
C ALA A 3 -3.54 12.94 15.51
N ILE A 4 -2.72 12.47 14.58
CA ILE A 4 -3.06 11.30 13.76
C ILE A 4 -3.09 10.10 14.70
N ARG A 5 -4.28 9.49 14.87
CA ARG A 5 -4.45 8.27 15.64
C ARG A 5 -3.77 7.13 14.88
N ARG A 6 -2.92 6.35 15.57
CA ARG A 6 -2.36 5.11 15.00
C ARG A 6 -3.50 4.16 14.59
N ALA A 7 -3.26 3.39 13.53
CA ALA A 7 -4.17 2.33 13.17
C ALA A 7 -4.36 1.36 14.36
N PRO A 8 -5.58 0.85 14.58
CA PRO A 8 -5.79 -0.26 15.50
C PRO A 8 -4.90 -1.47 15.14
N VAL A 9 -4.45 -2.21 16.16
CA VAL A 9 -3.56 -3.37 15.97
C VAL A 9 -4.25 -4.51 15.20
N ASP A 10 -5.56 -4.60 15.34
CA ASP A 10 -6.46 -5.56 14.69
C ASP A 10 -6.97 -5.09 13.32
N ARG A 11 -6.51 -3.92 12.85
CA ARG A 11 -6.87 -3.42 11.51
C ARG A 11 -6.52 -4.49 10.47
N THR A 12 -7.40 -4.74 9.53
CA THR A 12 -7.20 -5.64 8.39
C THR A 12 -7.16 -4.84 7.08
N ALA A 13 -6.72 -5.47 6.00
CA ALA A 13 -6.78 -4.83 4.68
C ALA A 13 -8.23 -4.70 4.14
N ALA A 14 -9.22 -5.30 4.81
CA ALA A 14 -10.64 -5.10 4.51
C ALA A 14 -11.19 -3.80 5.12
N ASP A 15 -10.55 -3.23 6.14
CA ASP A 15 -11.00 -1.98 6.74
C ASP A 15 -10.87 -0.80 5.78
N HIS A 16 -11.91 0.04 5.72
CA HIS A 16 -11.95 1.17 4.79
C HIS A 16 -10.73 2.09 4.89
N GLY A 17 -10.23 2.51 3.73
CA GLY A 17 -9.09 3.39 3.56
C GLY A 17 -7.92 2.72 2.86
N TRP A 18 -6.71 3.15 3.20
CA TRP A 18 -5.48 2.57 2.64
C TRP A 18 -5.31 1.15 3.16
N ALA A 19 -5.15 0.21 2.24
CA ALA A 19 -4.98 -1.22 2.53
C ALA A 19 -3.55 -1.69 2.23
N GLY A 20 -2.91 -1.10 1.22
CA GLY A 20 -1.52 -1.43 0.89
C GLY A 20 -0.98 -0.72 -0.32
N PHE A 21 0.29 -0.96 -0.62
CA PHE A 21 0.94 -0.50 -1.83
C PHE A 21 2.05 -1.46 -2.26
N ALA A 22 2.42 -1.36 -3.53
CA ALA A 22 3.45 -2.18 -4.15
C ALA A 22 4.63 -1.31 -4.57
N VAL A 23 5.84 -1.76 -4.28
CA VAL A 23 7.09 -1.08 -4.59
C VAL A 23 7.91 -1.94 -5.54
N ALA A 24 8.24 -1.41 -6.71
CA ALA A 24 9.21 -2.03 -7.61
C ALA A 24 10.63 -1.64 -7.18
N VAL A 25 11.51 -2.64 -7.10
CA VAL A 25 12.90 -2.49 -6.70
C VAL A 25 13.83 -3.02 -7.79
N PRO A 26 14.94 -2.32 -8.09
CA PRO A 26 15.87 -2.74 -9.13
C PRO A 26 16.77 -3.91 -8.69
N ASP A 27 17.07 -3.99 -7.39
CA ASP A 27 17.81 -5.11 -6.78
C ASP A 27 16.92 -5.78 -5.74
N PHE A 28 16.27 -6.87 -6.18
CA PHE A 28 15.31 -7.60 -5.38
C PHE A 28 15.99 -8.30 -4.20
N ASP A 29 17.10 -8.99 -4.45
CA ASP A 29 17.79 -9.80 -3.46
C ASP A 29 18.45 -8.93 -2.39
N GLU A 30 19.06 -7.80 -2.77
CA GLU A 30 19.58 -6.83 -1.82
C GLU A 30 18.47 -6.25 -0.95
N THR A 31 17.32 -5.91 -1.54
CA THR A 31 16.16 -5.41 -0.79
C THR A 31 15.67 -6.44 0.22
N LEU A 32 15.56 -7.72 -0.16
CA LEU A 32 15.16 -8.78 0.77
C LEU A 32 16.17 -8.93 1.92
N GLY A 33 17.46 -8.81 1.63
CA GLY A 33 18.51 -8.80 2.65
C GLY A 33 18.30 -7.68 3.67
N ARG A 34 18.03 -6.45 3.20
CA ARG A 34 17.76 -5.29 4.06
C ARG A 34 16.49 -5.46 4.90
N LEU A 35 15.41 -5.99 4.30
CA LEU A 35 14.15 -6.24 5.02
C LEU A 35 14.34 -7.26 6.15
N ARG A 36 15.02 -8.37 5.86
CA ARG A 36 15.32 -9.40 6.87
C ARG A 36 16.22 -8.86 7.98
N ALA A 37 17.24 -8.08 7.63
CA ALA A 37 18.12 -7.43 8.61
C ALA A 37 17.37 -6.44 9.51
N ALA A 38 16.33 -5.79 9.00
CA ALA A 38 15.43 -4.93 9.77
C ALA A 38 14.39 -5.71 10.61
N GLY A 39 14.40 -7.05 10.58
CA GLY A 39 13.47 -7.89 11.33
C GLY A 39 12.08 -8.00 10.71
N ALA A 40 11.90 -7.62 9.44
CA ALA A 40 10.61 -7.75 8.77
C ALA A 40 10.30 -9.23 8.47
N THR A 41 9.13 -9.69 8.90
CA THR A 41 8.59 -10.99 8.50
C THR A 41 7.99 -10.87 7.10
N ILE A 42 8.75 -11.34 6.10
CA ILE A 42 8.34 -11.37 4.69
C ILE A 42 7.84 -12.76 4.31
N THR A 43 6.88 -12.82 3.38
CA THR A 43 6.45 -14.09 2.76
C THR A 43 7.57 -14.68 1.91
N GLU A 44 7.51 -15.99 1.61
CA GLU A 44 8.38 -16.59 0.60
C GLU A 44 8.21 -15.91 -0.77
N PRO A 45 9.28 -15.73 -1.57
CA PRO A 45 9.18 -15.18 -2.90
C PRO A 45 8.27 -16.02 -3.82
N LEU A 46 7.30 -15.36 -4.46
CA LEU A 46 6.50 -15.95 -5.55
C LEU A 46 6.95 -15.38 -6.88
N ARG A 47 6.94 -16.23 -7.91
CA ARG A 47 7.06 -15.78 -9.30
C ARG A 47 5.68 -15.55 -9.91
N HIS A 48 5.51 -14.40 -10.53
CA HIS A 48 4.31 -14.05 -11.31
C HIS A 48 4.74 -13.22 -12.51
N ASP A 49 4.31 -13.62 -13.70
CA ASP A 49 4.71 -13.02 -14.99
C ASP A 49 6.24 -12.91 -15.16
N GLY A 50 6.96 -13.94 -14.71
CA GLY A 50 8.43 -14.01 -14.78
C GLY A 50 9.18 -13.22 -13.71
N LEU A 51 8.51 -12.34 -12.96
CA LEU A 51 9.11 -11.50 -11.91
C LEU A 51 8.84 -12.06 -10.51
N ARG A 52 9.76 -11.79 -9.59
CA ARG A 52 9.62 -12.16 -8.17
C ARG A 52 8.91 -11.09 -7.37
N ARG A 53 8.23 -11.53 -6.31
CA ARG A 53 7.54 -10.66 -5.36
C ARG A 53 7.43 -11.28 -3.98
N VAL A 54 7.47 -10.43 -2.96
CA VAL A 54 7.16 -10.79 -1.57
C VAL A 54 6.19 -9.77 -1.00
N ALA A 55 5.45 -10.15 0.03
CA ALA A 55 4.69 -9.20 0.84
C ALA A 55 5.14 -9.26 2.30
N PHE A 56 4.96 -8.16 3.01
CA PHE A 56 5.02 -8.10 4.46
C PHE A 56 4.00 -7.11 4.99
N ARG A 57 3.76 -7.17 6.29
CA ARG A 57 2.92 -6.18 6.98
C ARG A 57 3.80 -5.14 7.63
N ASP A 58 3.57 -3.88 7.29
CA ASP A 58 4.26 -2.77 7.95
C ASP A 58 3.72 -2.62 9.39
N PRO A 59 4.59 -2.65 10.42
CA PRO A 59 4.17 -2.65 11.81
C PRO A 59 3.62 -1.30 12.28
N ASP A 60 4.03 -0.19 11.65
CA ASP A 60 3.65 1.16 12.06
C ASP A 60 2.38 1.64 11.37
N LEU A 61 2.19 1.23 10.12
CA LEU A 61 1.07 1.63 9.27
C LEU A 61 -0.05 0.59 9.25
N ALA A 62 0.21 -0.63 9.71
CA ALA A 62 -0.69 -1.78 9.60
C ALA A 62 -1.14 -2.07 8.15
N LEU A 63 -0.34 -1.66 7.16
CA LEU A 63 -0.57 -1.84 5.72
C LEU A 63 0.16 -3.07 5.19
N VAL A 64 -0.38 -3.66 4.13
CA VAL A 64 0.35 -4.67 3.36
C VAL A 64 1.27 -3.97 2.35
N VAL A 65 2.56 -4.26 2.42
CA VAL A 65 3.57 -3.76 1.48
C VAL A 65 4.04 -4.92 0.62
N GLU A 66 3.90 -4.79 -0.69
CA GLU A 66 4.42 -5.74 -1.66
C GLU A 66 5.72 -5.20 -2.28
N ILE A 67 6.77 -6.01 -2.30
CA ILE A 67 8.02 -5.70 -3.01
C ILE A 67 8.03 -6.53 -4.29
N LEU A 68 8.22 -5.86 -5.42
CA LEU A 68 8.26 -6.46 -6.75
C LEU A 68 9.66 -6.28 -7.34
N GLU A 69 10.20 -7.34 -7.91
CA GLU A 69 11.32 -7.24 -8.84
C GLU A 69 10.90 -6.36 -10.02
N GLU A 70 11.73 -5.36 -10.35
CA GLU A 70 11.49 -4.49 -11.49
C GLU A 70 11.73 -5.23 -12.82
N GLY A 71 10.83 -5.05 -13.77
CA GLY A 71 10.98 -5.59 -15.12
C GLY A 71 9.81 -5.26 -16.04
N ALA A 72 9.80 -5.84 -17.24
CA ALA A 72 8.78 -5.55 -18.25
C ALA A 72 7.34 -5.88 -17.80
N ALA A 73 7.18 -6.86 -16.91
CA ALA A 73 5.89 -7.26 -16.36
C ALA A 73 5.47 -6.46 -15.10
N THR A 74 6.27 -5.51 -14.63
CA THR A 74 5.87 -4.61 -13.54
C THR A 74 4.65 -3.78 -13.99
N PRO A 75 3.68 -3.43 -13.11
CA PRO A 75 2.62 -2.51 -13.48
C PRO A 75 3.17 -1.19 -14.05
N GLY A 76 2.90 -0.93 -15.33
CA GLY A 76 3.42 0.24 -16.05
C GLY A 76 4.76 -0.01 -16.78
N GLY A 77 5.23 -1.26 -16.82
CA GLY A 77 6.45 -1.69 -17.46
C GLY A 77 7.72 -1.24 -16.74
N ILE A 78 8.85 -1.35 -17.43
CA ILE A 78 10.10 -0.72 -17.01
C ILE A 78 9.90 0.79 -17.09
N ARG A 79 9.93 1.47 -15.95
CA ARG A 79 9.64 2.90 -15.94
C ARG A 79 10.86 3.71 -16.36
N PRO A 80 10.67 4.77 -17.18
CA PRO A 80 11.74 5.70 -17.48
C PRO A 80 12.20 6.38 -16.18
N ARG A 81 13.47 6.22 -15.86
CA ARG A 81 14.10 6.86 -14.69
C ARG A 81 14.45 8.29 -15.06
N HIS A 82 13.53 9.22 -14.85
CA HIS A 82 13.81 10.65 -15.02
C HIS A 82 14.76 11.20 -13.94
N TYR A 83 14.94 10.45 -12.86
CA TYR A 83 15.88 10.67 -11.76
C TYR A 83 16.46 9.32 -11.32
N PRO A 84 17.61 9.25 -10.62
CA PRO A 84 18.11 8.01 -10.00
C PRO A 84 17.28 7.57 -8.79
N LEU A 85 15.96 7.73 -8.86
CA LEU A 85 15.01 7.39 -7.80
C LEU A 85 14.58 5.95 -8.02
N ALA A 86 15.34 5.04 -7.43
CA ALA A 86 14.89 3.70 -7.10
C ALA A 86 14.92 3.59 -5.57
N PRO A 87 13.89 3.01 -4.91
CA PRO A 87 12.75 2.24 -5.45
C PRO A 87 11.49 3.09 -5.80
N ALA A 88 10.44 2.49 -6.41
CA ALA A 88 9.25 3.22 -6.89
C ALA A 88 7.90 2.55 -6.58
N ILE A 89 6.89 3.31 -6.15
CA ILE A 89 5.52 2.80 -5.92
C ILE A 89 4.80 2.56 -7.25
N VAL A 90 4.41 1.31 -7.53
CA VAL A 90 3.81 0.88 -8.81
C VAL A 90 2.33 0.50 -8.70
N SER A 91 1.84 0.31 -7.47
CA SER A 91 0.42 0.05 -7.23
C SER A 91 0.03 0.54 -5.84
N VAL A 92 -1.23 0.89 -5.70
CA VAL A 92 -1.85 1.29 -4.44
C VAL A 92 -3.17 0.54 -4.33
N THR A 93 -3.50 0.06 -3.13
CA THR A 93 -4.74 -0.65 -2.86
C THR A 93 -5.54 0.09 -1.80
N LEU A 94 -6.78 0.42 -2.15
CA LEU A 94 -7.75 1.05 -1.27
C LEU A 94 -8.90 0.06 -1.00
N SER A 95 -9.30 -0.04 0.27
CA SER A 95 -10.57 -0.66 0.65
C SER A 95 -11.64 0.44 0.74
N VAL A 96 -12.79 0.21 0.10
CA VAL A 96 -13.89 1.17 0.02
C VAL A 96 -15.21 0.46 0.28
N GLY A 97 -16.17 1.15 0.89
CA GLY A 97 -17.51 0.59 1.16
C GLY A 97 -18.44 0.61 -0.05
N ASP A 98 -18.07 1.31 -1.12
CA ASP A 98 -18.84 1.44 -2.35
C ASP A 98 -17.86 1.57 -3.54
N LEU A 99 -17.75 0.49 -4.30
CA LEU A 99 -16.80 0.37 -5.41
C LEU A 99 -17.16 1.30 -6.57
N GLU A 100 -18.44 1.37 -6.94
CA GLU A 100 -18.92 2.19 -8.06
C GLU A 100 -18.76 3.68 -7.75
N ARG A 101 -19.09 4.10 -6.52
CA ARG A 101 -18.86 5.48 -6.10
C ARG A 101 -17.37 5.83 -6.08
N ALA A 102 -16.52 4.93 -5.61
CA ALA A 102 -15.07 5.13 -5.64
C ALA A 102 -14.54 5.24 -7.07
N ARG A 103 -15.02 4.38 -7.98
CA ARG A 103 -14.69 4.42 -9.42
C ARG A 103 -15.07 5.75 -10.05
N ALA A 104 -16.31 6.20 -9.86
CA ALA A 104 -16.79 7.47 -10.38
C ALA A 104 -15.98 8.66 -9.87
N SER A 105 -15.63 8.65 -8.58
CA SER A 105 -14.81 9.71 -7.97
C SER A 105 -13.37 9.73 -8.50
N LEU A 106 -12.68 8.59 -8.47
CA LEU A 106 -11.29 8.48 -8.91
C LEU A 106 -11.14 8.72 -10.41
N ALA A 107 -12.10 8.30 -11.23
CA ALA A 107 -12.09 8.58 -12.66
C ALA A 107 -12.53 10.03 -12.97
N GLY A 108 -13.66 10.46 -12.43
CA GLY A 108 -14.28 11.75 -12.78
C GLY A 108 -13.65 12.97 -12.12
N VAL A 109 -13.13 12.83 -10.90
CA VAL A 109 -12.53 13.94 -10.14
C VAL A 109 -11.01 13.92 -10.25
N VAL A 110 -10.37 12.77 -10.02
CA VAL A 110 -8.90 12.66 -10.04
C VAL A 110 -8.37 12.47 -11.46
N GLY A 111 -9.20 12.03 -12.41
CA GLY A 111 -8.79 11.82 -13.79
C GLY A 111 -8.02 10.51 -14.01
N LEU A 112 -8.15 9.53 -13.10
CA LEU A 112 -7.53 8.22 -13.29
C LEU A 112 -8.26 7.44 -14.38
N VAL A 113 -7.51 6.79 -15.27
CA VAL A 113 -8.09 6.01 -16.38
C VAL A 113 -8.35 4.58 -15.91
N PRO A 114 -9.62 4.12 -15.84
CA PRO A 114 -9.94 2.76 -15.44
C PRO A 114 -9.35 1.74 -16.42
N VAL A 115 -8.88 0.61 -15.89
CA VAL A 115 -8.45 -0.53 -16.69
C VAL A 115 -9.21 -1.78 -16.28
N GLU A 116 -9.72 -2.50 -17.28
CA GLU A 116 -10.35 -3.80 -17.11
C GLU A 116 -9.27 -4.88 -17.27
N ARG A 117 -8.45 -5.04 -16.23
CA ARG A 117 -7.49 -6.13 -16.13
C ARG A 117 -7.55 -6.73 -14.75
N GLU A 118 -7.36 -8.04 -14.67
CA GLU A 118 -7.11 -8.71 -13.40
C GLU A 118 -5.77 -8.20 -12.84
N LEU A 119 -5.82 -7.44 -11.75
CA LEU A 119 -4.63 -6.85 -11.14
C LEU A 119 -3.89 -7.86 -10.26
N HIS A 120 -4.62 -8.76 -9.63
CA HIS A 120 -4.08 -9.77 -8.73
C HIS A 120 -4.86 -11.07 -8.90
N THR A 121 -4.13 -12.18 -8.99
CA THR A 121 -4.71 -13.53 -8.97
C THR A 121 -5.02 -13.96 -7.53
N PRO A 122 -5.83 -15.00 -7.31
CA PRO A 122 -6.08 -15.53 -5.96
C PRO A 122 -4.82 -15.85 -5.16
N ALA A 123 -3.76 -16.35 -5.81
CA ALA A 123 -2.48 -16.62 -5.16
C ALA A 123 -1.75 -15.35 -4.67
N LEU A 124 -1.97 -14.22 -5.35
CA LEU A 124 -1.44 -12.92 -4.93
C LEU A 124 -2.23 -12.35 -3.76
N GLU A 125 -3.56 -12.56 -3.75
CA GLU A 125 -4.42 -12.15 -2.64
C GLU A 125 -4.16 -12.97 -1.37
N HIS A 126 -3.97 -14.30 -1.49
CA HIS A 126 -3.58 -15.17 -0.37
C HIS A 126 -2.32 -14.65 0.35
N ARG A 127 -1.31 -14.26 -0.44
CA ARG A 127 -0.06 -13.71 0.10
C ARG A 127 -0.26 -12.39 0.85
N ARG A 128 -1.31 -11.65 0.54
CA ARG A 128 -1.69 -10.41 1.24
C ARG A 128 -2.55 -10.67 2.48
N GLY A 129 -2.87 -11.94 2.77
CA GLY A 129 -3.74 -12.33 3.88
C GLY A 129 -5.20 -11.94 3.64
N LEU A 130 -5.65 -12.00 2.39
CA LEU A 130 -6.97 -11.55 1.94
C LEU A 130 -7.92 -12.69 1.52
N ASP A 131 -7.60 -13.94 1.90
CA ASP A 131 -8.35 -15.14 1.49
C ASP A 131 -9.84 -15.10 1.86
N ASP A 132 -10.15 -14.50 3.00
CA ASP A 132 -11.49 -14.53 3.58
C ASP A 132 -12.37 -13.35 3.12
N VAL A 133 -11.84 -12.52 2.22
CA VAL A 133 -12.48 -11.27 1.79
C VAL A 133 -13.02 -11.41 0.37
N ARG A 134 -14.35 -11.48 0.23
CA ARG A 134 -15.00 -11.43 -1.08
C ARG A 134 -14.79 -10.05 -1.70
N ARG A 135 -14.17 -9.99 -2.88
CA ARG A 135 -13.77 -8.73 -3.52
C ARG A 135 -14.29 -8.61 -4.94
N GLU A 136 -14.80 -7.42 -5.24
CA GLU A 136 -14.87 -6.86 -6.57
C GLU A 136 -13.77 -5.80 -6.71
N ALA A 137 -13.09 -5.77 -7.85
CA ALA A 137 -11.90 -4.97 -8.04
C ALA A 137 -11.88 -4.37 -9.43
N PHE A 138 -11.34 -3.16 -9.54
CA PHE A 138 -10.96 -2.56 -10.81
C PHE A 138 -9.64 -1.81 -10.64
N GLY A 139 -8.92 -1.65 -11.73
CA GLY A 139 -7.63 -0.98 -11.74
C GLY A 139 -7.69 0.42 -12.34
N PHE A 140 -6.60 1.15 -12.14
CA PHE A 140 -6.31 2.35 -12.91
C PHE A 140 -4.95 2.22 -13.57
N ALA A 141 -4.77 2.88 -14.72
CA ALA A 141 -3.48 2.93 -15.39
C ALA A 141 -2.41 3.53 -14.44
N PRO A 142 -1.22 2.91 -14.32
CA PRO A 142 -0.19 3.38 -13.42
C PRO A 142 0.33 4.73 -13.87
N GLN A 143 0.47 5.66 -12.91
CA GLN A 143 1.12 6.95 -13.11
C GLN A 143 2.37 7.04 -12.23
N PRO A 144 3.37 7.87 -12.58
CA PRO A 144 4.51 8.13 -11.72
C PRO A 144 4.03 8.67 -10.36
N ALA A 145 4.41 8.02 -9.27
CA ALA A 145 4.08 8.45 -7.92
C ALA A 145 5.38 8.68 -7.13
N LEU A 146 5.46 9.83 -6.46
CA LEU A 146 6.54 10.15 -5.53
C LEU A 146 6.06 9.90 -4.11
N LEU A 147 6.71 8.98 -3.39
CA LEU A 147 6.53 8.88 -1.95
C LEU A 147 7.46 9.87 -1.27
N ARG A 148 6.89 10.76 -0.46
CA ARG A 148 7.66 11.66 0.41
C ARG A 148 7.31 11.38 1.87
N PRO A 149 8.11 10.57 2.58
CA PRO A 149 7.94 10.37 4.01
C PRO A 149 8.07 11.70 4.73
N ALA A 150 7.30 11.80 5.81
CA ALA A 150 6.99 13.05 6.43
C ALA A 150 6.94 12.82 7.96
N ALA A 151 7.87 13.40 8.74
CA ALA A 151 7.86 13.37 10.21
C ALA A 151 7.41 14.72 10.82
N TRP A 152 6.25 14.71 11.50
CA TRP A 152 5.61 15.89 12.08
C TRP A 152 5.80 15.72 13.60
N PRO A 153 6.39 16.70 14.31
CA PRO A 153 6.51 16.59 15.76
C PRO A 153 5.12 16.44 16.38
N ALA A 154 5.02 15.64 17.43
CA ALA A 154 3.78 15.50 18.19
C ALA A 154 3.27 16.90 18.58
N PRO A 155 1.96 17.18 18.45
CA PRO A 155 1.43 18.45 18.91
C PRO A 155 1.76 18.61 20.38
N ALA A 156 2.37 19.74 20.75
CA ALA A 156 2.59 20.08 22.15
C ALA A 156 1.23 20.00 22.87
N VAL A 157 1.12 19.10 23.85
CA VAL A 157 -0.05 19.07 24.73
C VAL A 157 -0.03 20.42 25.47
N PRO A 158 -1.06 21.28 25.32
CA PRO A 158 -1.14 22.50 26.10
C PRO A 158 -1.13 22.11 27.59
N PRO A 159 -0.28 22.72 28.44
CA PRO A 159 -0.35 22.48 29.87
C PRO A 159 -1.71 23.02 30.36
N GLY A 160 -2.66 22.13 30.70
CA GLY A 160 -3.89 22.52 31.39
C GLY A 160 -5.23 21.96 30.88
N GLY A 161 -5.30 20.88 30.10
CA GLY A 161 -6.58 20.24 29.77
C GLY A 161 -7.16 19.47 30.98
N ALA A 162 -7.98 20.13 31.80
CA ALA A 162 -8.73 19.48 32.88
C ALA A 162 -9.62 18.33 32.34
N PRO A 163 -9.80 17.23 33.09
CA PRO A 163 -10.66 16.13 32.66
C PRO A 163 -12.11 16.60 32.53
N HIS A 164 -12.67 16.46 31.32
CA HIS A 164 -14.10 16.56 31.08
C HIS A 164 -14.82 15.58 32.02
N ARG A 165 -15.56 16.11 32.99
CA ARG A 165 -16.52 15.33 33.76
C ARG A 165 -17.64 14.89 32.82
N SER A 166 -17.86 13.58 32.71
CA SER A 166 -19.11 13.04 32.16
C SER A 166 -20.27 13.54 33.03
N ALA A 167 -21.22 14.23 32.41
CA ALA A 167 -22.53 14.46 33.01
C ALA A 167 -23.35 13.16 32.87
N ALA A 168 -24.01 12.81 33.97
CA ALA A 168 -24.95 11.70 34.10
C ALA A 168 -26.24 11.92 33.31
#